data_AF-A0A939UQM1-F1
#
_entry.id   AF-A0A939UQM1-F1
#
_cell.length_a   1.000
_cell.length_b   1.000
_cell.length_c   1.000
_cell.angle_alpha   90.00
_cell.angle_beta   90.00
_cell.angle_gamma   90.00
#
_symmetry.space_group_name_H-M   'P 1'
#
loop_
_entity.id
_entity.type
_entity.pdbx_description
1 polymer ?
#
loop_
_entity_poly.entity_id
_entity_poly.type
_entity_poly.pdbx_seq_one_letter_code
_entity_poly.pdbx_strand_id
1 'polypeptide(L)'
;MYYGSLVAAPLVGDIFESTFAYLGIAPTYTGREAELVGEPFELMSFEGLSVVDAKRQIEKLGLYCEIDGEGDRVKSQYPLAGVNVDKRNVVLLVT
;
A
#
# COMPACT_ATOMS: atom_id res chain seq x y z
N MET A 1 34.26 -42.84 -1.64
CA MET A 1 33.75 -42.09 -0.46
C MET A 1 34.00 -40.61 -0.76
N TYR A 2 33.07 -39.67 -0.76
CA TYR A 2 31.74 -39.60 -0.15
C TYR A 2 30.89 -38.62 -0.98
N TYR A 3 29.69 -39.04 -1.34
CA TYR A 3 28.59 -38.21 -1.82
C TYR A 3 28.09 -37.36 -0.64
N GLY A 4 27.84 -36.08 -0.85
CA GLY A 4 27.29 -35.20 0.16
C GLY A 4 26.89 -33.84 -0.43
N SER A 5 25.68 -33.79 -0.97
CA SER A 5 24.85 -32.57 -1.02
C SER A 5 25.16 -31.55 -2.15
N LEU A 6 24.98 -31.90 -3.43
CA LEU A 6 23.74 -31.53 -4.15
C LEU A 6 22.52 -31.43 -3.21
N VAL A 7 22.00 -30.21 -3.04
CA VAL A 7 20.57 -29.82 -2.84
C VAL A 7 20.49 -28.58 -1.93
N ALA A 8 19.65 -27.61 -2.32
CA ALA A 8 19.29 -26.33 -1.67
C ALA A 8 20.09 -25.12 -2.19
N ALA A 9 19.85 -24.69 -3.42
CA ALA A 9 18.69 -23.88 -3.85
C ALA A 9 19.05 -22.38 -3.85
N PRO A 10 19.09 -21.75 -5.03
CA PRO A 10 19.34 -20.32 -5.20
C PRO A 10 18.17 -19.52 -4.60
N LEU A 11 18.33 -19.01 -3.39
CA LEU A 11 17.31 -18.18 -2.73
C LEU A 11 17.93 -16.96 -2.03
N VAL A 12 18.88 -16.30 -2.70
CA VAL A 12 19.38 -14.99 -2.27
C VAL A 12 19.30 -13.99 -3.45
N GLY A 13 18.30 -14.18 -4.32
CA GLY A 13 17.91 -13.20 -5.34
C GLY A 13 16.65 -12.45 -4.92
N ASP A 14 15.63 -13.17 -4.45
CA ASP A 14 14.29 -12.61 -4.23
C ASP A 14 14.13 -11.75 -2.96
N ILE A 15 15.05 -11.81 -2.00
CA ILE A 15 14.90 -11.02 -0.75
C ILE A 15 15.40 -9.58 -0.92
N PHE A 16 16.35 -9.33 -1.84
CA PHE A 16 16.93 -8.00 -2.03
C PHE A 16 16.24 -7.14 -3.10
N GLU A 17 15.37 -7.70 -3.93
CA GLU A 17 14.66 -6.91 -4.96
C GLU A 17 13.54 -6.03 -4.36
N SER A 18 13.01 -6.41 -3.19
CA SER A 18 11.89 -5.70 -2.55
C SER A 18 12.30 -4.56 -1.62
N THR A 19 13.61 -4.34 -1.38
CA THR A 19 14.07 -3.33 -0.40
C THR A 19 14.53 -2.01 -1.05
N PHE A 20 14.86 -1.99 -2.36
CA PHE A 20 15.46 -0.81 -3.00
C PHE A 20 14.64 -0.16 -4.14
N ALA A 21 13.35 -0.48 -4.28
CA ALA A 21 12.42 0.38 -5.03
C ALA A 21 12.02 1.65 -4.24
N TYR A 22 12.66 1.91 -3.09
CA TYR A 22 12.48 3.12 -2.27
C TYR A 22 13.55 4.19 -2.50
N LEU A 23 14.54 3.95 -3.39
CA LEU A 23 15.64 4.87 -3.70
C LEU A 23 15.49 5.53 -5.08
N GLY A 24 14.44 6.34 -5.25
CA GLY A 24 14.57 7.57 -6.04
C GLY A 24 14.32 7.49 -7.55
N ILE A 25 13.57 6.52 -8.06
CA ILE A 25 12.99 6.63 -9.41
C ILE A 25 11.52 6.99 -9.23
N ALA A 26 11.20 8.28 -9.28
CA ALA A 26 9.82 8.69 -9.52
C ALA A 26 9.42 8.11 -10.88
N PRO A 27 8.42 7.22 -10.99
CA PRO A 27 8.06 6.64 -12.27
C PRO A 27 7.61 7.76 -13.20
N THR A 28 8.37 7.97 -14.28
CA THR A 28 8.05 8.95 -15.31
C THR A 28 6.92 8.37 -16.16
N TYR A 29 5.69 8.79 -15.86
CA TYR A 29 4.49 8.26 -16.51
C TYR A 29 4.37 8.75 -17.96
N THR A 30 4.82 7.93 -18.91
CA THR A 30 4.65 8.17 -20.35
C THR A 30 3.23 7.83 -20.78
N GLY A 31 2.29 8.77 -20.62
CA GLY A 31 1.05 8.96 -21.41
C GLY A 31 0.00 7.83 -21.53
N ARG A 32 0.33 6.56 -21.27
CA ARG A 32 -0.51 5.37 -21.45
C ARG A 32 -0.91 4.72 -20.12
N GLU A 33 -0.40 5.25 -19.02
CA GLU A 33 -0.68 4.78 -17.66
C GLU A 33 -1.84 5.52 -16.98
N ALA A 34 -2.35 6.61 -17.57
CA ALA A 34 -3.49 7.35 -17.03
C ALA A 34 -4.76 6.50 -16.92
N GLU A 35 -4.98 5.56 -17.87
CA GLU A 35 -6.11 4.62 -17.81
C GLU A 35 -5.96 3.56 -16.70
N LEU A 36 -4.72 3.24 -16.27
CA LEU A 36 -4.46 2.27 -15.20
C LEU A 36 -4.65 2.87 -13.81
N VAL A 37 -4.34 4.16 -13.66
CA VAL A 37 -4.42 4.90 -12.40
C VAL A 37 -5.88 5.21 -12.02
N GLY A 38 -6.75 5.37 -13.03
CA GLY A 38 -8.10 5.88 -12.85
C GLY A 38 -8.10 7.39 -12.59
N GLU A 39 -9.28 8.00 -12.67
CA GLU A 39 -9.45 9.41 -12.34
C GLU A 39 -9.20 9.64 -10.85
N PRO A 40 -8.53 10.74 -10.47
CA PRO A 40 -8.44 11.14 -9.08
C PRO A 40 -9.84 11.34 -8.50
N PHE A 41 -10.05 10.91 -7.27
CA PHE A 41 -11.32 11.04 -6.56
C PHE A 41 -11.10 11.63 -5.18
N GLU A 42 -12.13 12.28 -4.64
CA GLU A 42 -12.08 12.83 -3.29
C GLU A 42 -12.19 11.71 -2.24
N LEU A 43 -11.24 11.69 -1.32
CA LEU A 43 -11.21 10.72 -0.23
C LEU A 43 -12.33 11.02 0.78
N MET A 44 -13.08 10.00 1.18
CA MET A 44 -14.09 10.11 2.23
C MET A 44 -13.46 10.14 3.63
N SER A 45 -14.24 10.58 4.63
CA SER A 45 -13.84 10.46 6.03
C SER A 45 -14.15 9.07 6.58
N PHE A 46 -13.15 8.47 7.21
CA PHE A 46 -13.14 7.22 7.94
C PHE A 46 -12.97 7.44 9.45
N GLU A 47 -12.81 8.69 9.89
CA GLU A 47 -12.71 9.03 11.32
C GLU A 47 -13.99 8.63 12.07
N GLY A 48 -13.82 7.98 13.23
CA GLY A 48 -14.92 7.47 14.03
C GLY A 48 -15.48 6.10 13.59
N LEU A 49 -15.08 5.58 12.43
CA LEU A 49 -15.39 4.20 12.03
C LEU A 49 -14.54 3.19 12.79
N SER A 50 -14.97 1.93 12.77
CA SER A 50 -14.10 0.83 13.18
C SER A 50 -12.98 0.68 12.16
N VAL A 51 -11.78 0.29 12.61
CA VAL A 51 -10.63 0.06 11.72
C VAL A 51 -10.96 -0.99 10.65
N VAL A 52 -11.74 -2.01 11.02
CA VAL A 52 -12.18 -3.06 10.11
C VAL A 52 -13.09 -2.51 9.01
N ASP A 53 -14.05 -1.66 9.36
CA ASP A 53 -14.97 -1.06 8.38
C ASP A 53 -14.25 -0.05 7.48
N ALA A 54 -13.37 0.76 8.06
CA ALA A 54 -12.53 1.70 7.32
C ALA A 54 -11.64 0.98 6.31
N LYS A 55 -10.91 -0.06 6.75
CA LYS A 55 -10.07 -0.89 5.87
C LYS A 55 -10.87 -1.49 4.71
N ARG A 56 -12.05 -2.05 4.98
CA ARG A 56 -12.92 -2.59 3.93
C ARG A 56 -13.36 -1.54 2.90
N GLN A 57 -13.63 -0.31 3.33
CA GLN A 57 -14.00 0.76 2.42
C GLN A 57 -12.81 1.21 1.57
N ILE A 58 -11.62 1.34 2.18
CA ILE A 58 -10.37 1.70 1.49
C ILE A 58 -10.00 0.62 0.45
N GLU A 59 -10.09 -0.67 0.80
CA GLU A 59 -9.85 -1.78 -0.14
C GLU A 59 -10.87 -1.80 -1.28
N LYS A 60 -12.15 -1.46 -1.03
CA LYS A 60 -13.18 -1.32 -2.07
C LYS A 60 -12.88 -0.19 -3.05
N LEU A 61 -12.22 0.88 -2.59
CA LEU A 61 -11.73 1.97 -3.43
C LEU A 61 -10.48 1.57 -4.23
N GLY A 62 -9.92 0.38 -3.96
CA GLY A 62 -8.68 -0.10 -4.58
C GLY A 62 -7.45 0.60 -4.03
N LEU A 63 -7.53 1.18 -2.83
CA LEU A 63 -6.43 1.84 -2.14
C LEU A 63 -5.78 0.89 -1.15
N TYR A 64 -4.51 1.13 -0.86
CA TYR A 64 -3.80 0.45 0.22
C TYR A 64 -4.12 1.13 1.56
N CYS A 65 -4.31 0.31 2.60
CA CYS A 65 -4.59 0.77 3.95
C CYS A 65 -3.47 0.34 4.89
N GLU A 66 -2.88 1.30 5.59
CA GLU A 66 -1.96 1.09 6.71
C GLU A 66 -2.64 1.49 8.01
N ILE A 67 -2.34 0.79 9.09
CA ILE A 67 -2.94 1.03 10.41
C ILE A 67 -1.81 1.31 11.40
N ASP A 68 -1.86 2.47 12.03
CA ASP A 68 -0.94 2.88 13.09
C ASP A 68 -1.65 2.81 14.45
N GLY A 69 -1.15 1.90 15.29
CA GLY A 69 -1.70 1.58 16.59
C GLY A 69 -2.57 0.31 16.62
N GLU A 70 -2.98 -0.06 17.83
CA GLU A 70 -3.70 -1.30 18.13
C GLU A 70 -5.16 -1.05 18.54
N GLY A 71 -5.68 0.17 18.35
CA GLY A 71 -7.05 0.53 18.70
C GLY A 71 -8.07 0.05 17.67
N ASP A 72 -9.31 -0.18 18.10
CA ASP A 72 -10.39 -0.66 17.21
C ASP A 72 -11.09 0.45 16.42
N ARG A 73 -10.80 1.72 16.73
CA ARG A 73 -11.49 2.89 16.17
C ARG A 73 -10.50 3.86 15.56
N VAL A 74 -10.84 4.39 14.40
CA VAL A 74 -10.05 5.42 13.72
C VAL A 74 -10.20 6.74 14.47
N LYS A 75 -9.11 7.24 15.04
CA LYS A 75 -9.03 8.59 15.64
C LYS A 75 -8.73 9.64 14.60
N SER A 76 -7.90 9.31 13.62
CA SER A 76 -7.46 10.22 12.57
C SER A 76 -7.06 9.45 11.32
N GLN A 77 -7.10 10.11 10.17
CA GLN A 77 -6.67 9.52 8.89
C GLN A 77 -5.69 10.43 8.16
N TYR A 78 -4.86 9.82 7.32
CA TYR A 78 -4.02 10.52 6.33
C TYR A 78 -4.04 9.76 5.00
N PRO A 79 -4.30 10.40 3.86
CA PRO A 79 -4.70 11.80 3.66
C PRO A 79 -6.03 12.18 4.33
N LEU A 80 -6.22 13.47 4.59
CA LEU A 80 -7.47 13.99 5.15
C LEU A 80 -8.64 13.79 4.18
N ALA A 81 -9.85 13.75 4.73
CA ALA A 81 -11.07 13.72 3.92
C ALA A 81 -11.16 14.97 3.02
N GLY A 82 -11.69 14.79 1.81
CA GLY A 82 -11.79 15.84 0.78
C GLY A 82 -10.50 16.10 0.00
N VAL A 83 -9.41 15.38 0.29
CA VAL A 83 -8.21 15.42 -0.54
C VAL A 83 -8.42 14.54 -1.78
N ASN A 84 -8.02 15.05 -2.94
CA ASN A 84 -7.98 14.27 -4.18
C ASN A 84 -6.85 13.24 -4.10
N VAL A 85 -7.23 11.96 -4.15
CA VAL A 85 -6.32 10.82 -4.17
C VAL A 85 -6.50 10.03 -5.45
N ASP A 86 -5.46 9.33 -5.85
CA ASP A 86 -5.49 8.34 -6.93
C ASP A 86 -5.26 6.93 -6.37
N LYS A 87 -5.43 5.89 -7.20
CA LYS A 87 -5.26 4.48 -6.79
C LYS A 87 -3.86 4.09 -6.30
N ARG A 88 -2.86 4.97 -6.42
CA ARG A 88 -1.49 4.73 -5.92
C ARG A 88 -1.29 5.26 -4.50
N ASN A 89 -2.28 5.96 -3.95
CA ASN A 89 -2.20 6.48 -2.60
C ASN A 89 -2.39 5.38 -1.56
N VAL A 90 -1.72 5.57 -0.43
CA VAL A 90 -1.87 4.76 0.78
C VAL A 90 -2.62 5.61 1.81
N VAL A 91 -3.66 5.03 2.41
CA VAL A 91 -4.38 5.65 3.52
C VAL A 91 -3.86 5.08 4.83
N LEU A 92 -3.31 5.95 5.68
CA LEU A 92 -2.90 5.64 7.04
C LEU A 92 -4.06 5.94 8.00
N LEU A 93 -4.48 4.94 8.76
CA LEU A 93 -5.46 5.06 9.83
C LEU A 93 -4.74 5.07 11.17
N VAL A 94 -4.90 6.13 11.94
CA VAL A 94 -4.37 6.24 13.30
C VAL A 94 -5.46 5.87 14.29
N THR A 95 -5.15 4.98 15.22
CA THR A 95 -6.10 4.39 16.18
C THR A 95 -5.96 4.89 17.61
#